data_AF-L8PBK2-F1
#
_entry.id   AF-L8PBK2-F1
#
_cell.length_a   1.000
_cell.length_b   1.000
_cell.length_c   1.000
_cell.angle_alpha   90.00
_cell.angle_beta   90.00
_cell.angle_gamma   90.00
#
_symmetry.space_group_name_H-M   'P 1'
#
loop_
_entity.id
_entity.type
_entity.pdbx_description
1 polymer ?
#
loop_
_entity_poly.entity_id
_entity_poly.type
_entity_poly.pdbx_seq_one_letter_code
_entity_poly.pdbx_strand_id
1 'polypeptide(L)'
;MVLWDGQQLDSSVAFDVPLTDRHGGNIPSGDLAAALRGALADCSGREVEEAPRDVFGIPVIDASAAVHAFVARPRFQVADALHAAAAAFSVPPEPDEPAELRLCGFLLIDQATCRLYLDTPASEGAPPFGVDLPLRDEEGAAVAGVTAVHAALPALLLLGELARMRKNVHDPYCRAVYDLVDWLSGR
;
A
#
# COMPACT_ATOMS: atom_id res chain seq x y z
N MET A 1 -16.79 6.56 9.09
CA MET A 1 -16.67 5.32 8.28
C MET A 1 -16.76 4.13 9.22
N VAL A 2 -17.58 3.11 8.92
CA VAL A 2 -17.65 1.91 9.77
C VAL A 2 -16.54 0.94 9.36
N LEU A 3 -15.66 0.56 10.29
CA LEU A 3 -14.62 -0.44 10.04
C LEU A 3 -15.07 -1.76 10.64
N TRP A 4 -15.35 -2.72 9.75
CA TRP A 4 -15.74 -4.07 10.13
C TRP A 4 -14.57 -5.03 9.87
N ASP A 5 -14.25 -5.86 10.86
CA ASP A 5 -13.14 -6.81 10.80
C ASP A 5 -13.42 -8.04 9.93
N GLY A 6 -14.63 -8.17 9.40
CA GLY A 6 -15.03 -9.25 8.51
C GLY A 6 -15.53 -10.51 9.20
N GLN A 7 -15.58 -10.56 10.54
CA GLN A 7 -15.87 -11.79 11.28
C GLN A 7 -17.25 -11.78 11.92
N GLN A 8 -17.57 -10.77 12.74
CA GLN A 8 -18.87 -10.71 13.43
C GLN A 8 -19.38 -9.26 13.50
N LEU A 9 -20.62 -9.04 13.07
CA LEU A 9 -21.22 -7.69 13.00
C LEU A 9 -21.42 -7.06 14.38
N ASP A 10 -21.64 -7.87 15.42
CA ASP A 10 -21.78 -7.42 16.82
C ASP A 10 -20.46 -6.95 17.44
N SER A 11 -19.31 -7.30 16.84
CA SER A 11 -17.98 -6.80 17.20
C SER A 11 -17.56 -5.55 16.40
N SER A 12 -18.43 -5.04 15.53
CA SER A 12 -18.11 -3.89 14.67
C SER A 12 -17.84 -2.63 15.48
N VAL A 13 -16.90 -1.82 15.01
CA VAL A 13 -16.62 -0.49 15.55
C VAL A 13 -16.66 0.52 14.41
N ALA A 14 -17.35 1.63 14.62
CA ALA A 14 -17.34 2.75 13.70
C ALA A 14 -16.26 3.74 14.09
N PHE A 15 -15.54 4.28 13.11
CA PHE A 15 -14.61 5.37 13.32
C PHE A 15 -15.16 6.62 12.65
N ASP A 16 -15.40 7.66 13.45
CA ASP A 16 -15.62 9.00 12.92
C ASP A 16 -14.27 9.59 12.52
N VAL A 17 -14.18 10.07 11.29
CA VAL A 17 -12.92 10.54 10.70
C VAL A 17 -13.13 11.78 9.85
N PRO A 18 -12.21 12.75 9.93
CA PRO A 18 -12.22 13.90 9.05
C PRO A 18 -11.80 13.46 7.64
N LEU A 19 -12.46 14.01 6.63
CA LEU A 19 -12.08 13.82 5.22
C LEU A 19 -11.13 14.91 4.72
N THR A 20 -11.01 16.00 5.48
CA THR A 20 -10.14 17.13 5.20
C THR A 20 -9.13 17.32 6.33
N ASP A 21 -7.95 17.84 6.01
CA ASP A 21 -6.97 18.27 7.00
C ASP A 21 -7.43 19.54 7.74
N ARG A 22 -6.59 20.04 8.66
CA ARG A 22 -6.88 21.24 9.46
C ARG A 22 -6.93 22.54 8.65
N HIS A 23 -6.51 22.50 7.38
CA HIS A 23 -6.51 23.61 6.44
C HIS A 23 -7.64 23.50 5.40
N GLY A 24 -8.47 22.44 5.48
CA GLY A 24 -9.58 22.20 4.55
C GLY A 24 -9.16 21.48 3.26
N GLY A 25 -7.92 21.00 3.15
CA GLY A 25 -7.45 20.18 2.03
C GLY A 25 -7.91 18.73 2.18
N ASN A 26 -8.25 18.05 1.09
CA ASN A 26 -8.66 16.63 1.15
C ASN A 26 -7.50 15.76 1.66
N ILE A 27 -7.80 14.84 2.59
CA ILE A 27 -6.82 13.86 3.06
C ILE A 27 -6.69 12.76 2.00
N PRO A 28 -5.47 12.42 1.55
CA PRO A 28 -5.26 11.31 0.63
C PRO A 28 -5.81 9.99 1.20
N SER A 29 -6.42 9.16 0.35
CA SER A 29 -7.01 7.89 0.78
C SER A 29 -5.99 6.93 1.42
N GLY A 30 -4.74 6.94 0.94
CA GLY A 30 -3.64 6.16 1.52
C GLY A 30 -3.32 6.59 2.96
N ASP A 31 -3.26 7.90 3.20
CA ASP A 31 -3.01 8.49 4.52
C ASP A 31 -4.17 8.19 5.48
N LEU A 32 -5.41 8.34 5.00
CA LEU A 32 -6.60 8.02 5.78
C LEU A 32 -6.64 6.54 6.18
N ALA A 33 -6.33 5.63 5.24
CA ALA A 33 -6.29 4.20 5.50
C ALA A 33 -5.17 3.83 6.50
N ALA A 34 -3.99 4.42 6.35
CA ALA A 34 -2.87 4.19 7.27
C ALA A 34 -3.17 4.73 8.68
N ALA A 35 -3.72 5.94 8.78
CA ALA A 35 -4.14 6.54 10.04
C ALA A 35 -5.18 5.67 10.76
N LEU A 36 -6.14 5.12 10.01
CA LEU A 36 -7.17 4.23 10.56
C LEU A 36 -6.65 2.87 11.00
N ARG A 37 -5.67 2.29 10.28
CA ARG A 37 -4.99 1.07 10.74
C ARG A 37 -4.27 1.32 12.06
N GLY A 38 -3.62 2.47 12.21
CA GLY A 38 -3.02 2.90 13.47
C GLY A 38 -4.07 3.05 14.59
N ALA A 39 -5.14 3.81 14.32
CA ALA A 39 -6.21 4.01 15.28
C ALA A 39 -6.88 2.69 15.71
N LEU A 40 -7.07 1.75 14.79
CA LEU A 40 -7.59 0.42 15.09
C LEU A 40 -6.62 -0.39 15.96
N ALA A 41 -5.32 -0.32 15.68
CA ALA A 41 -4.31 -1.05 16.45
C ALA A 41 -4.15 -0.50 17.89
N ASP A 42 -4.35 0.80 18.07
CA ASP A 42 -4.28 1.47 19.38
C ASP A 42 -5.61 1.42 20.15
N CYS A 43 -6.72 1.07 19.45
CA CYS A 43 -8.05 1.03 20.04
C CYS A 43 -8.16 -0.08 21.10
N SER A 44 -8.50 0.33 22.32
CA SER A 44 -8.68 -0.61 23.42
C SER A 44 -10.12 -1.08 23.55
N GLY A 45 -10.34 -2.32 24.01
CA GLY A 45 -11.71 -2.82 24.26
C GLY A 45 -12.51 -1.94 25.23
N ARG A 46 -11.84 -1.27 26.18
CA ARG A 46 -12.47 -0.32 27.09
C ARG A 46 -12.99 0.93 26.38
N GLU A 47 -12.21 1.46 25.44
CA GLU A 47 -12.62 2.61 24.62
C GLU A 47 -13.84 2.26 23.77
N VAL A 48 -13.90 1.04 23.23
CA VAL A 48 -15.07 0.52 22.49
C VAL A 48 -16.30 0.41 23.39
N GLU A 49 -16.15 -0.08 24.63
CA GLU A 49 -17.24 -0.23 25.58
C GLU A 49 -17.82 1.12 26.04
N GLU A 50 -16.95 2.12 26.25
CA GLU A 50 -17.33 3.46 26.72
C GLU A 50 -17.81 4.40 25.59
N ALA A 51 -17.60 4.02 24.33
CA ALA A 51 -17.93 4.85 23.17
C ALA A 51 -19.44 5.08 23.00
N PRO A 52 -19.85 6.27 22.50
CA PRO A 52 -21.23 6.52 22.11
C PRO A 52 -21.65 5.54 21.00
N ARG A 53 -22.91 5.11 21.01
CA ARG A 53 -23.46 4.21 20.00
C ARG A 53 -24.29 4.95 18.98
N ASP A 54 -24.21 4.54 17.72
CA ASP A 54 -25.07 5.04 16.66
C ASP A 54 -26.50 4.46 16.73
N VAL A 55 -27.33 4.80 15.73
CA VAL A 55 -28.72 4.35 15.64
C VAL A 55 -28.87 2.82 15.46
N PHE A 56 -27.80 2.13 15.08
CA PHE A 56 -27.74 0.68 14.92
C PHE A 56 -27.11 -0.02 16.12
N GLY A 57 -26.73 0.74 17.15
CA GLY A 57 -26.08 0.23 18.35
C GLY A 57 -24.58 -0.02 18.20
N ILE A 58 -23.95 0.45 17.12
CA ILE A 58 -22.52 0.28 16.86
C ILE A 58 -21.74 1.37 17.62
N PRO A 59 -20.71 1.01 18.41
CA PRO A 59 -19.85 1.99 19.07
C PRO A 59 -19.10 2.85 18.03
N VAL A 60 -19.09 4.17 18.25
CA VAL A 60 -18.46 5.16 17.37
C VAL A 60 -17.30 5.83 18.10
N ILE A 61 -16.09 5.63 17.58
CA ILE A 61 -14.85 6.20 18.10
C ILE A 61 -14.47 7.42 17.27
N ASP A 62 -14.24 8.55 17.94
CA ASP A 62 -13.71 9.74 17.28
C ASP A 62 -12.20 9.58 17.04
N ALA A 63 -11.83 9.35 15.77
CA ALA A 63 -10.44 9.24 15.34
C ALA A 63 -9.88 10.56 14.79
N SER A 64 -10.58 11.68 14.90
CA SER A 64 -10.17 12.96 14.30
C SER A 64 -8.80 13.43 14.77
N ALA A 65 -8.53 13.31 16.07
CA ALA A 65 -7.23 13.68 16.63
C ALA A 65 -6.11 12.80 16.08
N ALA A 66 -6.33 11.49 16.01
CA ALA A 66 -5.36 10.52 15.49
C ALA A 66 -5.07 10.74 14.00
N VAL A 67 -6.12 10.93 13.19
CA VAL A 67 -6.00 11.20 11.75
C VAL A 67 -5.24 12.50 11.50
N HIS A 68 -5.60 13.59 12.18
CA HIS A 68 -4.87 14.85 12.02
C HIS A 68 -3.42 14.79 12.51
N ALA A 69 -3.15 14.03 13.59
CA ALA A 69 -1.78 13.83 14.06
C ALA A 69 -0.95 13.03 13.04
N PHE A 70 -1.55 12.01 12.42
CA PHE A 70 -0.92 11.25 11.34
C PHE A 70 -0.63 12.15 10.14
N VAL A 71 -1.63 12.88 9.62
CA VAL A 71 -1.46 13.76 8.44
C VAL A 71 -0.38 14.83 8.69
N ALA A 72 -0.27 15.36 9.91
CA ALA A 72 0.76 16.33 10.25
C ALA A 72 2.18 15.73 10.18
N ARG A 73 2.34 14.44 10.48
CA ARG A 73 3.63 13.73 10.48
C ARG A 73 3.42 12.26 10.08
N PRO A 74 3.26 11.96 8.78
CA PRO A 74 2.95 10.61 8.33
C PRO A 74 4.04 9.63 8.75
N ARG A 75 3.62 8.54 9.40
CA ARG A 75 4.52 7.45 9.82
C ARG A 75 3.91 6.13 9.38
N PHE A 76 4.18 5.78 8.15
CA PHE A 76 3.74 4.52 7.58
C PHE A 76 4.45 3.34 8.25
N GLN A 77 3.74 2.22 8.33
CA GLN A 77 4.29 0.92 8.66
C GLN A 77 4.65 0.17 7.37
N VAL A 78 5.42 -0.91 7.50
CA VAL A 78 5.79 -1.78 6.36
C VAL A 78 4.54 -2.33 5.66
N ALA A 79 3.48 -2.62 6.42
CA ALA A 79 2.20 -3.06 5.86
C ALA A 79 1.54 -1.99 4.99
N ASP A 80 1.66 -0.71 5.34
CA ASP A 80 1.15 0.39 4.53
C ASP A 80 1.94 0.54 3.23
N ALA A 81 3.28 0.47 3.31
CA ALA A 81 4.15 0.50 2.14
C ALA A 81 3.86 -0.67 1.18
N LEU A 82 3.66 -1.87 1.72
CA LEU A 82 3.30 -3.05 0.95
C LEU A 82 1.91 -2.90 0.30
N HIS A 83 0.92 -2.41 1.05
CA HIS A 83 -0.40 -2.15 0.52
C HIS A 83 -0.38 -1.12 -0.61
N ALA A 84 0.36 -0.02 -0.43
CA ALA A 84 0.54 1.00 -1.47
C ALA A 84 1.20 0.43 -2.73
N ALA A 85 2.24 -0.41 -2.56
CA ALA A 85 2.90 -1.09 -3.66
C ALA A 85 1.95 -2.02 -4.42
N ALA A 86 1.19 -2.85 -3.71
CA ALA A 86 0.22 -3.75 -4.33
C ALA A 86 -0.91 -2.97 -5.02
N ALA A 87 -1.45 -1.94 -4.37
CA ALA A 87 -2.55 -1.13 -4.90
C ALA A 87 -2.18 -0.43 -6.22
N ALA A 88 -0.94 0.05 -6.34
CA ALA A 88 -0.45 0.69 -7.54
C ALA A 88 -0.53 -0.21 -8.79
N PHE A 89 -0.36 -1.53 -8.63
CA PHE A 89 -0.36 -2.49 -9.77
C PHE A 89 -1.63 -3.37 -9.83
N SER A 90 -2.62 -3.12 -8.97
CA SER A 90 -3.86 -3.92 -8.90
C SER A 90 -5.04 -3.29 -9.64
N VAL A 91 -5.02 -1.98 -9.89
CA VAL A 91 -6.13 -1.25 -10.51
C VAL A 91 -5.70 -0.77 -11.90
N PRO A 92 -6.44 -1.11 -12.98
CA PRO A 92 -6.14 -0.54 -14.29
C PRO A 92 -6.28 1.00 -14.25
N PRO A 93 -5.38 1.73 -14.92
CA PRO A 93 -5.36 3.20 -14.88
C PRO A 93 -6.66 3.82 -15.43
N GLU A 94 -7.28 3.17 -16.42
CA GLU A 94 -8.61 3.50 -16.93
C GLU A 94 -9.46 2.22 -17.09
N PRO A 95 -10.78 2.27 -16.86
CA PRO A 95 -11.64 1.09 -16.92
C PRO A 95 -11.71 0.43 -18.31
N ASP A 96 -11.44 1.21 -19.37
CA ASP A 96 -11.51 0.75 -20.76
C ASP A 96 -10.14 0.38 -21.35
N GLU A 97 -9.04 0.59 -20.59
CA GLU A 97 -7.68 0.23 -21.02
C GLU A 97 -7.15 -0.98 -20.23
N PRO A 98 -6.67 -2.04 -20.91
CA PRO A 98 -6.06 -3.15 -20.22
C PRO A 98 -4.77 -2.70 -19.53
N ALA A 99 -4.61 -3.06 -18.25
CA ALA A 99 -3.40 -2.72 -17.51
C ALA A 99 -2.15 -3.29 -18.22
N GLU A 100 -1.20 -2.41 -18.53
CA GLU A 100 0.07 -2.79 -19.17
C GLU A 100 0.89 -3.75 -18.29
N LEU A 101 0.69 -3.65 -16.98
CA LEU A 101 1.27 -4.49 -15.94
C LEU A 101 0.16 -5.01 -15.03
N ARG A 102 0.18 -6.31 -14.73
CA ARG A 102 -0.78 -6.91 -13.79
C ARG A 102 -0.03 -7.50 -12.61
N LEU A 103 -0.50 -7.23 -11.40
CA LEU A 103 0.01 -7.84 -10.19
C LEU A 103 -0.42 -9.31 -10.08
N CYS A 104 0.55 -10.23 -10.07
CA CYS A 104 0.32 -11.67 -9.86
C CYS A 104 0.52 -12.09 -8.40
N GLY A 105 1.26 -11.29 -7.64
CA GLY A 105 1.54 -11.56 -6.22
C GLY A 105 2.68 -10.71 -5.70
N PHE A 106 3.05 -10.92 -4.45
CA PHE A 106 4.19 -10.26 -3.83
C PHE A 106 4.89 -11.18 -2.83
N LEU A 107 6.14 -10.86 -2.51
CA LEU A 107 6.92 -11.52 -1.48
C LEU A 107 7.71 -10.47 -0.69
N LEU A 108 7.60 -10.50 0.64
CA LEU A 108 8.48 -9.72 1.49
C LEU A 108 9.85 -10.42 1.55
N ILE A 109 10.88 -9.81 0.96
CA ILE A 109 12.24 -10.36 0.93
C ILE A 109 12.89 -10.16 2.31
N ASP A 110 12.76 -8.96 2.84
CA ASP A 110 13.20 -8.56 4.18
C ASP A 110 12.37 -7.36 4.69
N GLN A 111 12.77 -6.76 5.81
CA GLN A 111 12.03 -5.64 6.42
C GLN A 111 12.10 -4.31 5.62
N ALA A 112 12.94 -4.24 4.60
CA ALA A 112 13.20 -3.06 3.77
C ALA A 112 12.85 -3.29 2.29
N THR A 113 12.64 -4.52 1.85
CA THR A 113 12.46 -4.86 0.43
C THR A 113 11.27 -5.77 0.19
N CYS A 114 10.39 -5.38 -0.73
CA CYS A 114 9.33 -6.23 -1.28
C CYS A 114 9.64 -6.58 -2.72
N ARG A 115 9.37 -7.82 -3.12
CA ARG A 115 9.29 -8.23 -4.51
C ARG A 115 7.85 -8.23 -4.97
N LEU A 116 7.53 -7.48 -6.01
CA LEU A 116 6.28 -7.61 -6.74
C LEU A 116 6.47 -8.58 -7.91
N TYR A 117 5.53 -9.51 -8.08
CA TYR A 117 5.47 -10.39 -9.23
C TYR A 117 4.48 -9.80 -10.23
N LEU A 118 4.99 -9.44 -11.40
CA LEU A 118 4.25 -8.75 -12.44
C LEU A 118 4.27 -9.57 -13.73
N ASP A 119 3.18 -9.52 -14.48
CA ASP A 119 3.15 -9.95 -15.87
C ASP A 119 2.61 -8.83 -16.77
N THR A 120 2.70 -9.05 -18.08
CA THR A 120 1.99 -8.26 -19.08
C THR A 120 0.96 -9.12 -19.79
N PRO A 121 -0.08 -8.51 -20.40
CA PRO A 121 -1.02 -9.22 -21.28
C PRO A 121 -0.31 -10.04 -22.37
N ALA A 122 0.81 -9.52 -22.91
CA ALA A 122 1.59 -10.21 -23.93
C ALA A 122 2.39 -11.43 -23.42
N SER A 123 2.52 -11.59 -22.09
CA SER A 123 3.21 -12.71 -21.45
C SER A 123 2.27 -13.68 -20.73
N GLU A 124 0.97 -13.64 -21.04
CA GLU A 124 -0.01 -14.56 -20.47
C GLU A 124 0.40 -16.03 -20.67
N GLY A 125 0.42 -16.80 -19.58
CA GLY A 125 0.86 -18.20 -19.57
C GLY A 125 2.37 -18.41 -19.39
N ALA A 126 3.19 -17.36 -19.37
CA ALA A 126 4.59 -17.43 -18.95
C ALA A 126 4.72 -17.10 -17.45
N PRO A 127 5.77 -17.58 -16.76
CA PRO A 127 6.04 -17.13 -15.39
C PRO A 127 6.21 -15.60 -15.33
N PRO A 128 5.73 -14.94 -14.26
CA PRO A 128 5.87 -13.51 -14.09
C PRO A 128 7.34 -13.10 -13.96
N PHE A 129 7.62 -11.81 -13.98
CA PHE A 129 8.91 -11.26 -13.58
C PHE A 129 8.81 -10.59 -12.21
N GLY A 130 9.89 -10.63 -11.44
CA GLY A 130 9.99 -10.00 -10.14
C GLY A 130 10.58 -8.59 -10.23
N VAL A 131 10.03 -7.66 -9.46
CA VAL A 131 10.53 -6.28 -9.28
C VAL A 131 10.74 -6.04 -7.80
N ASP A 132 12.00 -5.88 -7.39
CA ASP A 132 12.37 -5.55 -6.01
C ASP A 132 12.20 -4.04 -5.79
N LEU A 133 11.43 -3.67 -4.76
CA LEU A 133 11.09 -2.31 -4.39
C LEU A 133 11.47 -2.03 -2.93
N PRO A 134 11.98 -0.82 -2.63
CA PRO A 134 12.22 -0.40 -1.27
C PRO A 134 10.88 -0.14 -0.57
N LEU A 135 10.76 -0.66 0.65
CA LEU A 135 9.70 -0.35 1.59
C LEU A 135 10.13 0.71 2.59
N ARG A 136 11.41 1.08 2.60
CA ARG A 136 12.00 2.08 3.50
C ARG A 136 12.87 3.07 2.75
N ASP A 137 12.91 4.31 3.22
CA ASP A 137 13.85 5.33 2.76
C ASP A 137 15.24 5.15 3.39
N GLU A 138 16.16 6.06 3.08
CA GLU A 138 17.55 6.02 3.58
C GLU A 138 17.62 6.22 5.10
N GLU A 139 16.68 6.95 5.68
CA GLU A 139 16.51 7.16 7.12
C GLU A 139 15.81 5.97 7.82
N GLY A 140 15.34 4.98 7.06
CA GLY A 140 14.69 3.78 7.53
C GLY A 140 13.20 3.92 7.84
N ALA A 141 12.56 5.05 7.51
CA ALA A 141 11.12 5.22 7.61
C ALA A 141 10.41 4.50 6.45
N ALA A 142 9.21 3.97 6.69
CA ALA A 142 8.50 3.23 5.65
C ALA A 142 7.97 4.18 4.56
N VAL A 143 8.15 3.80 3.30
CA VAL A 143 7.77 4.60 2.14
C VAL A 143 6.51 4.01 1.49
N ALA A 144 5.38 4.69 1.70
CA ALA A 144 4.13 4.40 1.00
C ALA A 144 4.02 5.25 -0.27
N GLY A 145 4.88 4.99 -1.25
CA GLY A 145 4.97 5.83 -2.46
C GLY A 145 5.62 5.12 -3.62
N VAL A 146 4.84 4.31 -4.35
CA VAL A 146 5.31 3.54 -5.52
C VAL A 146 4.89 4.20 -6.84
N THR A 147 4.37 5.43 -6.79
CA THR A 147 3.82 6.16 -7.93
C THR A 147 4.85 6.39 -9.04
N ALA A 148 6.08 6.76 -8.68
CA ALA A 148 7.17 6.95 -9.64
C ALA A 148 7.53 5.64 -10.37
N VAL A 149 7.54 4.51 -9.63
CA VAL A 149 7.79 3.18 -10.20
C VAL A 149 6.66 2.78 -11.11
N HIS A 150 5.42 2.89 -10.64
CA HIS A 150 4.24 2.56 -11.43
C HIS A 150 4.22 3.33 -12.77
N ALA A 151 4.60 4.62 -12.75
CA ALA A 151 4.68 5.43 -13.96
C ALA A 151 5.87 5.06 -14.87
N ALA A 152 7.03 4.72 -14.30
CA ALA A 152 8.26 4.48 -15.06
C ALA A 152 8.38 3.04 -15.60
N LEU A 153 7.86 2.05 -14.87
CA LEU A 153 8.09 0.64 -15.13
C LEU A 153 7.60 0.19 -16.52
N PRO A 154 6.45 0.63 -17.05
CA PRO A 154 6.05 0.27 -18.40
C PRO A 154 7.01 0.81 -19.47
N ALA A 155 7.49 2.04 -19.32
CA ALA A 155 8.48 2.62 -20.23
C ALA A 155 9.83 1.88 -20.16
N LEU A 156 10.31 1.54 -18.95
CA LEU A 156 11.53 0.77 -18.75
C LEU A 156 11.45 -0.63 -19.38
N LEU A 157 10.26 -1.25 -19.33
CA LEU A 157 10.01 -2.54 -19.96
C LEU A 157 10.00 -2.41 -21.48
N LEU A 158 9.28 -1.44 -22.03
CA LEU A 158 9.16 -1.20 -23.47
C LEU A 158 10.51 -0.89 -24.13
N LEU A 159 11.35 -0.10 -23.46
CA LEU A 159 12.67 0.30 -23.94
C LEU A 159 13.75 -0.76 -23.65
N GLY A 160 13.41 -1.83 -22.94
CA GLY A 160 14.36 -2.88 -22.54
C GLY A 160 15.39 -2.43 -21.50
N GLU A 161 15.22 -1.26 -20.89
CA GLU A 161 16.16 -0.69 -19.91
C GLU A 161 16.15 -1.46 -18.59
N LEU A 162 15.03 -2.11 -18.28
CA LEU A 162 14.90 -2.97 -17.10
C LEU A 162 15.95 -4.09 -17.10
N ALA A 163 16.42 -4.54 -18.27
CA ALA A 163 17.47 -5.55 -18.38
C ALA A 163 18.80 -5.13 -17.71
N ARG A 164 19.08 -3.83 -17.62
CA ARG A 164 20.28 -3.30 -16.93
C ARG A 164 20.20 -3.50 -15.41
N MET A 165 18.99 -3.63 -14.87
CA MET A 165 18.69 -3.80 -13.44
C MET A 165 18.52 -5.28 -13.05
N ARG A 166 18.82 -6.21 -13.97
CA ARG A 166 18.58 -7.64 -13.74
C ARG A 166 19.51 -8.19 -12.65
N LYS A 167 18.93 -8.81 -11.63
CA LYS A 167 19.66 -9.54 -10.59
C LYS A 167 20.02 -10.94 -11.06
N ASN A 168 21.21 -11.40 -10.67
CA ASN A 168 21.62 -12.79 -10.85
C ASN A 168 21.17 -13.63 -9.64
N VAL A 169 19.86 -13.82 -9.50
CA VAL A 169 19.26 -14.63 -8.43
C VAL A 169 18.30 -15.65 -9.03
N HIS A 170 18.19 -16.81 -8.40
CA HIS A 170 17.20 -17.80 -8.75
C HIS A 170 15.98 -17.65 -7.83
N ASP A 171 14.81 -17.44 -8.43
CA ASP A 171 13.52 -17.39 -7.73
C ASP A 171 12.57 -18.35 -8.47
N PRO A 172 12.01 -19.37 -7.79
CA PRO A 172 11.15 -20.36 -8.42
C PRO A 172 9.80 -19.81 -8.90
N TYR A 173 9.40 -18.61 -8.47
CA TYR A 173 8.12 -17.99 -8.79
C TYR A 173 8.16 -17.07 -10.01
N CYS A 174 9.34 -16.76 -10.55
CA CYS A 174 9.47 -15.81 -11.65
C CYS A 174 10.61 -16.14 -12.62
N ARG A 175 10.51 -15.63 -13.85
CA ARG A 175 11.51 -15.88 -14.91
C ARG A 175 12.77 -15.02 -14.80
N ALA A 176 12.66 -13.87 -14.15
CA ALA A 176 13.73 -12.91 -13.95
C ALA A 176 13.37 -11.96 -12.81
N VAL A 177 14.38 -11.41 -12.15
CA VAL A 177 14.23 -10.43 -11.07
C VAL A 177 14.98 -9.16 -11.46
N TYR A 178 14.35 -8.01 -11.23
CA TYR A 178 14.92 -6.68 -11.46
C TYR A 178 14.99 -5.89 -10.16
N ASP A 179 16.11 -5.22 -9.92
CA ASP A 179 16.35 -4.41 -8.74
C ASP A 179 16.07 -2.93 -9.01
N LEU A 180 15.00 -2.40 -8.42
CA LEU A 180 14.71 -0.96 -8.49
C LEU A 180 15.07 -0.25 -7.20
N VAL A 181 15.61 -0.95 -6.19
CA VAL A 181 16.01 -0.34 -4.91
C VAL A 181 17.09 0.71 -5.15
N ASP A 182 18.14 0.35 -5.88
CA ASP A 182 19.25 1.26 -6.18
C ASP A 182 18.80 2.41 -7.08
N TRP A 183 18.02 2.10 -8.12
CA TRP A 183 17.48 3.09 -9.05
C TRP A 183 16.62 4.16 -8.35
N LEU A 184 15.77 3.75 -7.40
CA LEU A 184 14.92 4.66 -6.62
C LEU A 184 15.68 5.42 -5.53
N SER A 185 16.73 4.81 -4.99
CA SER A 185 17.59 5.46 -4.00
C SER A 185 18.60 6.42 -4.65
N GLY A 186 18.67 6.48 -5.99
CA GLY A 186 19.67 7.29 -6.71
C GLY A 186 21.10 6.75 -6.55
N ARG A 187 21.26 5.45 -6.32
CA ARG A 187 22.54 4.75 -6.16
C ARG A 187 23.02 4.10 -7.46
#